data_AF-A0A847VFW6-F1
#
_entry.id   AF-A0A847VFW6-F1
#
_cell.length_a   1.000
_cell.length_b   1.000
_cell.length_c   1.000
_cell.angle_alpha   90.00
_cell.angle_beta   90.00
_cell.angle_gamma   90.00
#
_symmetry.space_group_name_H-M   'P 1'
#
loop_
_entity.id
_entity.type
_entity.pdbx_description
1 polymer ?
#
loop_
_entity_poly.entity_id
_entity_poly.type
_entity_poly.pdbx_seq_one_letter_code
_entity_poly.pdbx_strand_id
1 'polypeptide(L)'
;MPEPSAAAPSAATRARLAERIDALLPQTQCRRCGYADCRGYAEAIAAGSAEIDRCPPGGAEGIARLARLTGRALRPLAAECGREEARALAVIDESGCIGCTLCIKACPVDCIVG
;
A
#
# COMPACT_ATOMS: atom_id res chain seq x y z
N MET A 1 7.63 44.53 3.87
CA MET A 1 7.79 43.26 4.62
C MET A 1 7.15 42.15 3.80
N PRO A 2 7.91 41.45 2.94
CA PRO A 2 7.50 40.18 2.36
C PRO A 2 7.81 39.03 3.33
N GLU A 3 6.87 38.11 3.47
CA GLU A 3 6.94 36.92 4.32
C GLU A 3 8.04 35.94 3.84
N PRO A 4 8.66 35.14 4.73
CA PRO A 4 9.72 34.21 4.37
C PRO A 4 9.15 33.06 3.52
N SER A 5 9.60 33.00 2.27
CA SER A 5 9.37 31.92 1.32
C SER A 5 9.73 30.56 1.93
N ALA A 6 8.71 29.72 2.14
CA ALA A 6 8.83 28.35 2.62
C ALA A 6 9.74 27.54 1.70
N ALA A 7 10.96 27.28 2.16
CA ALA A 7 11.93 26.47 1.43
C ALA A 7 11.35 25.07 1.16
N ALA A 8 11.25 24.70 -0.12
CA ALA A 8 10.88 23.36 -0.53
C ALA A 8 11.78 22.33 0.19
N PRO A 9 11.22 21.21 0.69
CA PRO A 9 12.00 20.21 1.40
C PRO A 9 13.16 19.72 0.53
N SER A 10 14.36 19.71 1.10
CA SER A 10 15.57 19.26 0.39
C SER A 10 15.38 17.85 -0.16
N ALA A 11 16.08 17.52 -1.25
CA ALA A 11 16.01 16.19 -1.87
C ALA A 11 16.29 15.06 -0.86
N ALA A 12 17.21 15.27 0.09
CA ALA A 12 17.51 14.33 1.16
C ALA A 12 16.34 14.12 2.14
N THR A 13 15.59 15.18 2.46
CA THR A 13 14.39 15.07 3.30
C THR A 13 13.28 14.28 2.59
N ARG A 14 13.11 14.50 1.28
CA ARG A 14 12.14 13.73 0.47
C ARG A 14 12.52 12.26 0.36
N ALA A 15 13.80 11.94 0.19
CA ALA A 15 14.28 10.56 0.18
C ALA A 15 13.98 9.84 1.51
N ARG A 16 14.31 10.47 2.65
CA ARG A 16 13.97 9.89 3.97
C ARG A 16 12.47 9.75 4.20
N LEU A 17 11.66 10.69 3.70
CA LEU A 17 10.21 10.60 3.78
C LEU A 17 9.68 9.44 2.93
N ALA A 18 10.20 9.25 1.72
CA ALA A 18 9.86 8.14 0.85
C ALA A 18 10.17 6.79 1.51
N GLU A 19 11.34 6.63 2.13
CA GLU A 19 11.68 5.40 2.87
C GLU A 19 10.70 5.10 4.01
N ARG A 20 10.28 6.13 4.75
CA ARG A 20 9.30 5.98 5.84
C ARG A 20 7.91 5.63 5.31
N ILE A 21 7.51 6.19 4.17
CA ILE A 21 6.25 5.87 3.51
C ILE A 21 6.28 4.42 3.01
N ASP A 22 7.35 4.03 2.33
CA ASP A 22 7.57 2.68 1.80
C ASP A 22 7.46 1.63 2.93
N ALA A 23 8.07 1.89 4.08
CA ALA A 23 7.95 1.03 5.26
C ALA A 23 6.53 0.92 5.85
N LEU A 24 5.63 1.87 5.57
CA LEU A 24 4.23 1.84 5.99
C LEU A 24 3.31 1.15 4.97
N LEU A 25 3.74 1.06 3.71
CA LEU A 25 2.96 0.41 2.66
C LEU A 25 2.92 -1.11 2.90
N PRO A 26 1.86 -1.80 2.44
CA PRO A 26 1.70 -3.24 2.66
C PRO A 26 2.64 -4.11 1.80
N GLN A 27 3.54 -3.50 1.01
CA GLN A 27 4.57 -4.17 0.19
C GLN A 27 4.02 -5.29 -0.72
N THR A 28 2.75 -5.20 -1.13
CA THR A 28 2.08 -6.23 -1.95
C THR A 28 2.45 -6.19 -3.43
N GLN A 29 3.16 -5.15 -3.88
CA GLN A 29 3.56 -4.95 -5.28
C GLN A 29 2.38 -5.10 -6.28
N CYS A 30 1.16 -4.74 -5.84
CA CYS A 30 -0.07 -4.97 -6.58
C CYS A 30 -0.27 -4.04 -7.79
N ARG A 31 0.50 -2.93 -7.87
CA ARG A 31 0.47 -1.91 -8.94
C ARG A 31 -0.89 -1.23 -9.20
N ARG A 32 -1.91 -1.47 -8.35
CA ARG A 32 -3.24 -0.87 -8.48
C ARG A 32 -3.27 0.65 -8.28
N CYS A 33 -2.23 1.20 -7.64
CA CYS A 33 -2.02 2.64 -7.50
C CYS A 33 -1.51 3.32 -8.78
N GLY A 34 -1.24 2.57 -9.86
CA GLY A 34 -0.70 3.10 -11.12
C GLY A 34 0.83 3.26 -11.14
N TYR A 35 1.53 2.86 -10.07
CA TYR A 35 2.99 2.85 -9.99
C TYR A 35 3.55 1.43 -10.18
N ALA A 36 4.79 1.33 -10.68
CA ALA A 36 5.46 0.06 -10.93
C ALA A 36 5.69 -0.77 -9.66
N ASP A 37 5.85 -0.12 -8.51
CA ASP A 37 6.19 -0.73 -7.25
C ASP A 37 5.82 0.20 -6.06
N CYS A 38 5.89 -0.36 -4.85
CA CYS A 38 5.57 0.38 -3.62
C CYS A 38 6.54 1.55 -3.38
N ARG A 39 7.82 1.39 -3.77
CA ARG A 39 8.86 2.41 -3.63
C ARG A 39 8.57 3.63 -4.51
N GLY A 40 8.26 3.42 -5.79
CA GLY A 40 7.92 4.49 -6.72
C GLY A 40 6.66 5.26 -6.29
N TYR A 41 5.68 4.56 -5.71
CA TYR A 41 4.52 5.23 -5.10
C TYR A 41 4.92 6.07 -3.88
N ALA A 42 5.78 5.54 -3.01
CA ALA A 42 6.28 6.26 -1.83
C ALA A 42 7.08 7.52 -2.19
N GLU A 43 7.92 7.44 -3.21
CA GLU A 43 8.68 8.57 -3.75
C GLU A 43 7.74 9.63 -4.34
N ALA A 44 6.70 9.22 -5.07
CA ALA A 44 5.72 10.14 -5.63
C ALA A 44 4.91 10.85 -4.54
N ILE A 45 4.57 10.17 -3.45
CA ILE A 45 3.93 10.80 -2.27
C ILE A 45 4.91 11.80 -1.63
N ALA A 46 6.17 11.42 -1.42
CA ALA A 46 7.18 12.30 -0.83
C ALA A 46 7.52 13.52 -1.70
N ALA A 47 7.41 13.37 -3.02
CA ALA A 47 7.62 14.45 -3.99
C ALA A 47 6.41 15.39 -4.14
N GLY A 48 5.23 15.03 -3.60
CA GLY A 48 4.01 15.80 -3.81
C GLY A 48 3.28 15.48 -5.13
N SER A 49 3.74 14.49 -5.89
CA SER A 49 3.21 14.13 -7.22
C SER A 49 2.10 13.08 -7.18
N ALA A 50 1.91 12.39 -6.05
CA ALA A 50 0.83 11.43 -5.84
C ALA A 50 0.08 11.71 -4.53
N GLU A 51 -1.21 11.36 -4.52
CA GLU A 51 -2.06 11.37 -3.32
C GLU A 51 -1.93 10.08 -2.50
N ILE A 52 -2.25 10.15 -1.20
CA ILE A 52 -2.10 9.03 -0.24
C ILE A 52 -3.25 8.01 -0.29
N ASP A 53 -4.33 8.31 -1.01
CA ASP A 53 -5.56 7.51 -1.11
C ASP A 53 -5.57 6.52 -2.28
N ARG A 54 -4.42 6.22 -2.88
CA ARG A 54 -4.34 5.35 -4.07
C ARG A 54 -3.94 3.91 -3.76
N CYS A 55 -3.78 3.54 -2.48
CA CYS A 55 -3.33 2.21 -2.07
C CYS A 55 -4.49 1.32 -1.56
N PRO A 56 -5.18 0.56 -2.44
CA PRO A 56 -6.28 -0.32 -2.05
C PRO A 56 -5.92 -1.38 -1.01
N PRO A 57 -4.75 -2.06 -1.04
CA PRO A 57 -4.41 -3.05 0.00
C PRO A 57 -4.08 -2.40 1.35
N GLY A 58 -3.76 -1.11 1.37
CA GLY A 58 -3.55 -0.36 2.61
C GLY A 58 -4.86 0.11 3.24
N GLY A 59 -5.90 0.30 2.42
CA GLY A 59 -7.22 0.65 2.90
C GLY A 59 -7.28 1.97 3.68
N ALA A 60 -8.36 2.17 4.41
CA ALA A 60 -8.54 3.36 5.25
C ALA A 60 -7.43 3.51 6.32
N GLU A 61 -6.95 2.40 6.88
CA GLU A 61 -5.91 2.42 7.91
C GLU A 61 -4.55 2.85 7.34
N GLY A 62 -4.17 2.33 6.17
CA GLY A 62 -2.98 2.75 5.45
C GLY A 62 -3.02 4.23 5.13
N ILE A 63 -4.16 4.73 4.63
CA ILE A 63 -4.34 6.16 4.35
C ILE A 63 -4.20 6.99 5.62
N ALA A 64 -4.78 6.57 6.74
CA ALA A 64 -4.67 7.27 8.02
C ALA A 64 -3.21 7.36 8.52
N ARG A 65 -2.46 6.26 8.39
CA ARG A 65 -1.03 6.21 8.75
C ARG A 65 -0.21 7.14 7.85
N LEU A 66 -0.47 7.14 6.54
CA LEU A 66 0.18 8.01 5.58
C LEU A 66 -0.17 9.49 5.80
N ALA A 67 -1.43 9.81 6.08
CA ALA A 67 -1.90 11.16 6.42
C ALA A 67 -1.15 11.71 7.64
N ARG A 68 -1.04 10.91 8.71
CA ARG A 68 -0.30 11.30 9.92
C ARG A 68 1.19 11.50 9.66
N LEU A 69 1.79 10.72 8.76
CA LEU A 69 3.21 10.83 8.43
C LEU A 69 3.51 12.04 7.52
N THR A 70 2.66 12.26 6.51
CA THR A 70 2.86 13.25 5.44
C THR A 70 2.22 14.61 5.77
N GLY A 71 1.37 14.67 6.79
CA GLY A 71 0.59 15.87 7.16
C GLY A 71 -0.55 16.18 6.19
N ARG A 72 -0.93 15.24 5.32
CA ARG A 72 -2.02 15.45 4.34
C ARG A 72 -3.39 15.15 4.93
N ALA A 73 -4.42 15.74 4.33
CA ALA A 73 -5.81 15.48 4.70
C ALA A 73 -6.19 14.02 4.43
N LEU A 74 -6.87 13.41 5.40
CA LEU A 74 -7.38 12.05 5.29
C LEU A 74 -8.50 12.02 4.25
N ARG A 75 -8.34 11.19 3.21
CA ARG A 75 -9.29 11.05 2.10
C ARG A 75 -9.77 9.61 1.97
N PRO A 76 -10.99 9.38 1.47
CA PRO A 76 -11.44 8.03 1.15
C PRO A 76 -10.60 7.46 0.01
N LEU A 77 -10.42 6.13 -0.01
CA LEU A 77 -9.69 5.42 -1.06
C LEU A 77 -10.23 5.79 -2.45
N ALA A 78 -9.32 6.12 -3.36
CA ALA A 78 -9.64 6.48 -4.74
C ALA A 78 -10.35 5.31 -5.43
N ALA A 79 -11.62 5.50 -5.82
CA ALA A 79 -12.42 4.48 -6.47
C ALA A 79 -11.78 3.95 -7.77
N GLU A 80 -10.94 4.76 -8.42
CA GLU A 80 -10.12 4.38 -9.59
C GLU A 80 -9.12 3.25 -9.31
N CYS A 81 -8.61 3.14 -8.09
CA CYS A 81 -7.66 2.10 -7.70
C CYS A 81 -8.37 0.80 -7.25
N GLY A 82 -9.70 0.83 -7.13
CA GLY A 82 -10.53 -0.28 -6.69
C GLY A 82 -10.95 -0.16 -5.23
N ARG A 83 -11.48 -1.26 -4.68
CA ARG A 83 -11.94 -1.32 -3.29
C ARG A 83 -10.86 -1.87 -2.38
N GLU A 84 -10.95 -1.49 -1.11
CA GLU A 84 -10.23 -2.17 -0.03
C GLU A 84 -10.73 -3.61 0.02
N GLU A 85 -9.85 -4.56 -0.29
CA GLU A 85 -10.13 -5.99 -0.16
C GLU A 85 -9.32 -6.49 1.03
N ALA A 86 -10.04 -6.91 2.08
CA ALA A 86 -9.41 -7.54 3.23
C ALA A 86 -8.64 -8.79 2.78
N ARG A 87 -7.50 -9.04 3.42
CA ARG A 87 -6.67 -10.21 3.13
C ARG A 87 -7.51 -11.47 3.31
N ALA A 88 -7.77 -12.18 2.21
CA ALA A 88 -8.49 -13.44 2.27
C ALA A 88 -7.59 -14.52 2.90
N LEU A 89 -8.12 -15.19 3.93
CA LEU A 89 -7.48 -16.36 4.53
C LEU A 89 -8.17 -17.61 3.98
N ALA A 90 -7.44 -18.40 3.20
CA ALA A 90 -7.90 -19.72 2.79
C ALA A 90 -7.77 -20.68 3.98
N VAL A 91 -8.85 -21.37 4.33
CA VAL A 91 -8.90 -22.36 5.40
C VAL A 91 -9.25 -23.71 4.78
N ILE A 92 -8.50 -24.75 5.14
CA ILE A 92 -8.80 -26.13 4.75
C ILE A 92 -9.65 -26.75 5.84
N ASP A 93 -10.85 -27.21 5.47
CA ASP A 93 -11.66 -28.05 6.33
C ASP A 93 -11.13 -29.49 6.28
N GLU A 94 -10.51 -29.93 7.37
CA GLU A 94 -9.90 -31.26 7.44
C GLU A 94 -10.95 -32.38 7.40
N SER A 95 -12.18 -32.12 7.82
CA SER A 95 -13.26 -33.13 7.83
C SER A 95 -13.78 -33.45 6.42
N GLY A 96 -13.78 -32.46 5.52
CA GLY A 96 -14.14 -32.59 4.10
C GLY A 96 -12.93 -32.74 3.17
N CYS A 97 -11.70 -32.73 3.71
CA CYS A 97 -10.49 -32.91 2.92
C CYS A 97 -10.38 -34.36 2.43
N ILE A 98 -10.46 -34.56 1.12
CA ILE A 98 -10.31 -35.88 0.48
C ILE A 98 -8.88 -36.18 0.00
N GLY A 99 -7.90 -35.34 0.34
CA GLY A 99 -6.51 -35.52 -0.12
C GLY A 99 -6.29 -35.27 -1.62
N CYS A 100 -7.17 -34.53 -2.29
CA CYS A 100 -7.09 -34.34 -3.75
C CYS A 100 -5.97 -33.39 -4.22
N THR A 101 -5.32 -32.63 -3.32
CA THR A 101 -4.24 -31.66 -3.59
C THR A 101 -4.57 -30.50 -4.54
N LEU A 102 -5.83 -30.34 -4.96
CA LEU A 102 -6.26 -29.22 -5.81
C LEU A 102 -6.06 -27.86 -5.14
N CYS A 103 -6.16 -27.81 -3.82
CA CYS A 103 -5.90 -26.62 -3.02
C CYS A 103 -4.45 -26.12 -3.17
N ILE A 104 -3.46 -27.01 -3.28
CA ILE A 104 -2.05 -26.66 -3.50
C ILE A 104 -1.88 -25.98 -4.86
N LYS A 105 -2.46 -26.56 -5.92
CA LYS A 105 -2.40 -26.01 -7.28
C LYS A 105 -3.10 -24.66 -7.41
N ALA A 106 -4.14 -24.43 -6.62
CA ALA A 106 -4.88 -23.17 -6.61
C ALA A 106 -4.18 -22.08 -5.77
N CYS A 107 -3.20 -22.43 -4.94
CA CYS A 107 -2.53 -21.50 -4.06
C CYS A 107 -1.53 -20.63 -4.85
N PRO A 108 -1.71 -19.29 -4.92
CA PRO A 108 -0.82 -18.42 -5.70
C PRO A 108 0.55 -18.19 -5.04
N VAL A 109 0.70 -18.61 -3.78
CA VAL A 109 1.86 -18.31 -2.93
C VAL A 109 2.39 -19.55 -2.20
N ASP A 110 1.98 -20.76 -2.64
CA ASP A 110 2.45 -22.04 -2.11
C ASP A 110 2.35 -22.17 -0.57
N CYS A 111 1.26 -21.66 0.01
CA CYS A 111 1.04 -21.63 1.47
C CYS A 111 0.34 -22.88 2.02
N ILE A 112 0.09 -23.90 1.19
CA ILE A 112 -0.61 -25.14 1.57
C ILE A 112 0.33 -26.32 1.39
N VAL A 113 0.53 -27.10 2.45
CA VAL A 113 1.32 -28.33 2.45
C VAL A 113 0.36 -29.52 2.61
N GLY A 114 0.61 -30.60 1.89
CA GLY A 114 -0.18 -31.83 1.93
C GLY A 114 0.67 -33.08 1.83
#